data_AF-A0A3D4DP75-F1
#
_entry.id   AF-A0A3D4DP75-F1
#
_cell.length_a   1.000
_cell.length_b   1.000
_cell.length_c   1.000
_cell.angle_alpha   90.00
_cell.angle_beta   90.00
_cell.angle_gamma   90.00
#
_symmetry.space_group_name_H-M   'P 1'
#
loop_
_entity.id
_entity.type
_entity.pdbx_description
1 polymer ?
#
loop_
_entity_poly.entity_id
_entity_poly.type
_entity_poly.pdbx_seq_one_letter_code
_entity_poly.pdbx_strand_id
1 'polypeptide(L)' 'MSQNARFTATAIALLGVAWLFSGERLLDAVFAMPDAGSVDDAVIAAIVALEDLKARLGLPDAFSALRGMIHGGLGV' A
#
# COMPACT_ATOMS: atom_id res chain seq x y z
N MET A 1 -28.07 -3.23 6.69
CA MET A 1 -26.88 -2.37 6.92
C MET A 1 -27.28 -0.92 6.79
N SER A 2 -26.84 -0.05 7.71
CA SER A 2 -27.04 1.40 7.62
C SER A 2 -26.20 2.00 6.48
N GLN A 3 -26.58 3.20 6.01
CA GLN A 3 -25.84 3.91 4.96
C GLN A 3 -24.37 4.16 5.36
N ASN A 4 -24.15 4.53 6.63
CA ASN A 4 -22.80 4.70 7.19
C ASN A 4 -22.01 3.40 7.15
N ALA A 5 -22.61 2.27 7.54
CA ALA A 5 -21.94 0.98 7.50
C ALA A 5 -21.53 0.56 6.07
N ARG A 6 -22.38 0.84 5.07
CA ARG A 6 -22.05 0.57 3.66
C ARG A 6 -20.89 1.44 3.20
N PHE A 7 -20.97 2.75 3.46
CA PHE A 7 -19.90 3.69 3.11
C PHE A 7 -18.56 3.27 3.73
N THR A 8 -18.54 2.99 5.04
CA THR A 8 -17.33 2.57 5.74
C THR A 8 -16.75 1.28 5.17
N ALA A 9 -17.60 0.27 4.93
CA ALA A 9 -17.15 -0.99 4.35
C ALA A 9 -16.56 -0.81 2.95
N THR A 10 -17.23 -0.02 2.10
CA THR A 10 -16.73 0.27 0.74
C THR A 10 -15.44 1.07 0.78
N ALA A 11 -15.32 2.06 1.68
CA ALA A 11 -14.09 2.84 1.85
C ALA A 11 -12.92 1.96 2.29
N ILE A 12 -13.12 1.08 3.28
CA ILE A 12 -12.11 0.12 3.74
C ILE A 12 -11.70 -0.82 2.60
N ALA A 13 -12.67 -1.34 1.84
CA ALA A 13 -12.38 -2.21 0.71
C ALA A 13 -11.53 -1.49 -0.37
N LEU A 14 -11.87 -0.24 -0.69
CA LEU A 14 -11.11 0.56 -1.65
C LEU A 14 -9.69 0.87 -1.15
N LEU A 15 -9.51 1.14 0.14
CA LEU A 15 -8.19 1.32 0.74
C LEU A 15 -7.36 0.03 0.67
N GLY A 16 -8.00 -1.12 0.92
CA GLY A 16 -7.35 -2.43 0.77
C GLY A 16 -6.90 -2.68 -0.66
N VAL A 17 -7.76 -2.41 -1.65
CA VAL A 17 -7.40 -2.51 -3.07
C VAL A 17 -6.27 -1.54 -3.43
N ALA A 18 -6.36 -0.28 -3.01
CA ALA A 18 -5.31 0.70 -3.27
C ALA A 18 -3.97 0.25 -2.68
N TRP A 19 -3.96 -0.31 -1.47
CA TRP A 19 -2.77 -0.86 -0.84
C TRP A 19 -2.17 -2.03 -1.63
N LEU A 20 -2.98 -3.02 -2.03
CA LEU A 20 -2.53 -4.21 -2.79
C LEU A 20 -1.82 -3.84 -4.10
N PHE A 21 -2.18 -2.71 -4.71
CA PHE A 21 -1.63 -2.25 -5.99
C PHE A 21 -0.61 -1.10 -5.84
N SER A 22 -0.28 -0.68 -4.61
CA SER A 22 0.59 0.47 -4.33
C SER A 22 2.09 0.21 -4.50
N GLY A 23 2.51 -1.04 -4.75
CA GLY A 23 3.94 -1.40 -4.78
C GLY A 23 4.62 -1.17 -3.42
N GLU A 24 5.93 -0.88 -3.41
CA GLU A 24 6.72 -0.68 -2.17
C GLU A 24 6.50 0.71 -1.52
N ARG A 25 5.56 1.52 -2.02
CA ARG A 25 5.35 2.92 -1.57
C ARG A 25 4.98 3.04 -0.09
N LEU A 26 4.23 2.07 0.44
CA LEU A 26 3.85 2.09 1.85
C LEU A 26 5.06 1.82 2.76
N LEU A 27 5.94 0.89 2.37
CA LEU A 27 7.21 0.64 3.06
C LEU A 27 8.10 1.89 3.05
N ASP A 28 8.25 2.53 1.90
CA ASP A 28 9.01 3.78 1.76
C ASP A 28 8.48 4.87 2.72
N ALA A 29 7.16 5.05 2.78
CA ALA A 29 6.53 6.07 3.62
C ALA A 29 6.71 5.79 5.13
N VAL A 30 6.70 4.52 5.51
CA VAL A 30 6.79 4.09 6.91
C VAL A 30 8.21 4.18 7.42
N PHE A 31 9.21 3.86 6.59
CA PHE A 31 10.61 4.10 6.92
C PHE A 31 11.00 5.59 6.87
N ALA A 32 10.19 6.44 6.25
CA ALA A 32 10.35 7.90 6.30
C ALA A 32 9.68 8.56 7.51
N MET A 33 8.99 7.79 8.37
CA MET A 33 8.32 8.30 9.57
C MET A 33 9.34 8.81 10.59
N PRO A 34 9.06 9.93 11.30
CA PRO A 34 9.85 10.34 12.45
C PRO A 34 9.83 9.27 13.56
N ASP A 35 10.99 9.01 14.15
CA ASP A 35 11.15 8.06 15.27
C ASP A 35 10.16 8.39 16.41
N ALA A 36 9.32 7.40 16.72
CA ALA A 36 8.30 7.47 17.77
C ALA A 36 8.55 6.42 18.87
N GLY A 37 9.77 5.86 18.94
CA GLY A 37 10.17 4.81 19.85
C GLY A 37 9.52 3.45 19.59
N SER A 38 8.74 2.95 20.54
CA SER A 38 8.16 1.60 20.43
C SER A 38 6.90 1.55 19.56
N VAL A 39 6.32 2.70 19.23
CA VAL A 39 5.07 2.79 18.47
C VAL A 39 5.35 2.60 16.98
N ASP A 40 6.33 3.30 16.43
CA ASP A 40 6.77 3.14 15.05
C ASP A 40 7.37 1.75 14.81
N ASP A 41 8.13 1.18 15.76
CA ASP A 41 8.59 -0.22 15.66
C ASP A 41 7.43 -1.20 15.42
N ALA A 42 6.33 -1.05 16.16
CA ALA A 42 5.15 -1.90 16.00
C ALA A 42 4.42 -1.65 14.66
N VAL A 43 4.35 -0.40 14.23
CA VAL A 43 3.76 -0.01 12.94
C VAL A 43 4.59 -0.56 11.78
N ILE A 44 5.91 -0.40 11.83
CA ILE A 44 6.87 -0.94 10.86
C ILE A 44 6.71 -2.46 10.78
N ALA A 45 6.71 -3.17 11.92
CA ALA A 45 6.56 -4.63 11.94
C ALA A 45 5.23 -5.09 11.31
N ALA A 46 4.12 -4.42 11.62
CA ALA A 46 2.82 -4.73 11.03
C ALA A 46 2.81 -4.51 9.51
N ILE A 47 3.40 -3.42 9.05
CA ILE A 47 3.44 -3.08 7.62
C ILE A 47 4.37 -4.02 6.86
N VAL A 48 5.53 -4.38 7.42
CA VAL A 48 6.43 -5.40 6.84
C VAL A 48 5.70 -6.74 6.69
N ALA A 49 4.92 -7.16 7.70
CA ALA A 49 4.16 -8.41 7.60
C ALA A 49 3.08 -8.37 6.52
N LEU A 50 2.39 -7.24 6.35
CA LEU A 50 1.41 -7.03 5.29
C LEU A 50 2.07 -7.05 3.90
N GLU A 51 3.22 -6.40 3.77
CA GLU A 51 3.97 -6.32 2.51
C GLU A 51 4.56 -7.68 2.11
N ASP A 52 5.05 -8.47 3.08
CA ASP A 52 5.47 -9.86 2.84
C ASP A 52 4.29 -10.73 2.39
N LEU A 53 3.10 -10.57 3.00
CA LEU A 53 1.89 -11.24 2.53
C LEU A 53 1.54 -10.85 1.09
N LYS A 54 1.62 -9.55 0.76
CA LYS A 54 1.38 -9.05 -0.60
C LYS A 54 2.37 -9.64 -1.61
N ALA A 55 3.65 -9.71 -1.25
CA ALA A 55 4.70 -10.32 -2.08
C ALA A 55 4.43 -11.82 -2.33
N ARG A 56 3.99 -12.56 -1.30
CA ARG A 56 3.61 -13.98 -1.43
C ARG A 56 2.40 -14.21 -2.34
N LEU A 57 1.48 -13.25 -2.41
CA LEU A 57 0.33 -13.31 -3.31
C LEU A 57 0.71 -13.05 -4.78
N GLY A 58 1.95 -12.62 -5.05
CA GLY A 58 2.46 -12.39 -6.41
C GLY A 58 1.68 -11.31 -7.17
N LEU A 59 1.12 -10.35 -6.44
CA LEU A 59 0.24 -9.34 -7.02
C LEU A 59 1.04 -8.34 -7.87
N PRO A 60 0.46 -7.87 -9.00
CA PRO A 60 1.14 -6.92 -9.85
C PRO A 60 1.30 -5.56 -9.16
N ASP A 61 2.50 -4.98 -9.24
CA ASP A 61 2.74 -3.60 -8.85
C ASP A 61 2.18 -2.66 -9.94
N ALA A 62 0.92 -2.24 -9.76
CA ALA A 62 0.24 -1.37 -10.72
C ALA A 62 0.90 0.01 -10.81
N PHE A 63 1.53 0.50 -9.74
CA PHE A 63 2.24 1.78 -9.75
C PHE A 63 3.52 1.69 -10.59
N SER A 64 4.32 0.63 -10.41
CA SER A 64 5.49 0.38 -11.25
C SER A 64 5.10 0.11 -12.70
N ALA A 65 4.00 -0.62 -12.94
CA ALA A 65 3.49 -0.83 -14.29
C ALA A 65 3.02 0.48 -14.95
N LEU A 66 2.25 1.30 -14.25
CA LEU A 66 1.81 2.62 -14.72
C LEU A 66 3.00 3.54 -14.97
N ARG A 67 3.96 3.57 -14.04
CA ARG A 67 5.19 4.34 -14.18
C ARG A 67 5.99 3.88 -15.42
N GLY A 68 6.12 2.57 -15.62
CA GLY A 68 6.77 1.99 -16.80
C GLY A 68 6.04 2.34 -18.09
N MET A 69 4.71 2.34 -18.10
CA MET A 69 3.92 2.80 -19.24
C MET A 69 4.15 4.28 -19.55
N ILE A 70 4.19 5.15 -18.51
CA ILE A 70 4.45 6.58 -18.68
C ILE A 70 5.87 6.81 -19.20
N HIS A 71 6.87 6.17 -18.60
CA HIS A 71 8.27 6.28 -19.03
C HIS A 71 8.48 5.75 -20.46
N GLY A 72 7.92 4.58 -20.78
CA GLY A 72 7.95 4.02 -22.14
C GLY A 72 7.23 4.87 -23.18
N GLY A 73 6.15 5.57 -22.78
CA GLY A 73 5.42 6.50 -23.66
C GLY A 73 6.12 7.85 -23.86
N LEU A 74 6.93 8.28 -22.89
CA LEU A 74 7.68 9.54 -22.95
C LEU A 74 9.12 9.36 -23.44
N GLY A 75 9.56 8.12 -23.67
CA GLY A 75 10.87 7.79 -24.24
C GLY A 75 12.05 7.97 -23.27
N VAL A 76 11.82 7.85 -21.96
CA VAL A 76 12.85 7.93 -20.90
C VAL A 76 12.95 6.61 -20.16
#